data_AF-A0A973M1V5-F1
#
_entry.id   AF-A0A973M1V5-F1
#
_cell.length_a   1.000
_cell.length_b   1.000
_cell.length_c   1.000
_cell.angle_alpha   90.00
_cell.angle_beta   90.00
_cell.angle_gamma   90.00
#
_symmetry.space_group_name_H-M   'P 1'
#
loop_
_entity.id
_entity.type
_entity.pdbx_description
1 polymer ?
#
loop_
_entity_poly.entity_id
_entity_poly.type
_entity_poly.pdbx_seq_one_letter_code
_entity_poly.pdbx_strand_id
1 'polypeptide(L)' 'MKPTQNPAVADLIARSNRLGADKRNTNYAGGNTSAKGSETDPVTGEPVE' A
#
# COMPACT_ATOMS: atom_id res chain seq x y z
N MET A 1 17.14 13.02 -3.78
CA MET A 1 16.47 12.11 -4.73
C MET A 1 15.42 11.35 -3.93
N LYS A 2 14.12 11.49 -4.21
CA LYS A 2 13.10 10.69 -3.51
C LYS A 2 13.29 9.23 -3.91
N PRO A 3 13.26 8.25 -2.98
CA PRO A 3 13.27 6.84 -3.35
C PRO A 3 12.15 6.56 -4.34
N THR A 4 12.44 5.77 -5.38
CA THR A 4 11.43 5.24 -6.28
C THR A 4 10.44 4.44 -5.42
N GLN A 5 9.16 4.82 -5.44
CA GLN A 5 8.15 4.21 -4.58
C GLN A 5 8.09 2.69 -4.80
N ASN A 6 8.04 1.91 -3.72
CA ASN A 6 7.85 0.46 -3.75
C ASN A 6 6.59 0.11 -4.59
N PRO A 7 6.68 -0.79 -5.59
CA PRO A 7 5.54 -1.18 -6.42
C PRO A 7 4.31 -1.63 -5.61
N ALA A 8 4.51 -2.30 -4.47
CA ALA A 8 3.44 -2.75 -3.60
C ALA A 8 2.57 -1.59 -3.07
N VAL A 9 3.18 -0.41 -2.87
CA VAL A 9 2.47 0.80 -2.41
C VAL A 9 1.55 1.34 -3.50
N ALA A 10 2.06 1.48 -4.73
CA ALA A 10 1.26 1.96 -5.86
C ALA A 10 0.07 1.03 -6.15
N ASP A 11 0.34 -0.28 -6.14
CA ASP A 11 -0.66 -1.31 -6.35
C ASP A 11 -1.71 -1.35 -5.22
N LEU A 12 -1.29 -1.18 -3.96
CA LEU A 12 -2.19 -1.08 -2.83
C LEU A 12 -3.15 0.09 -3.02
N ILE A 13 -2.63 1.30 -3.27
CA ILE A 13 -3.44 2.51 -3.46
C ILE A 13 -4.44 2.31 -4.61
N ALA A 14 -4.00 1.78 -5.75
CA ALA A 14 -4.88 1.54 -6.89
C ALA A 14 -6.04 0.57 -6.55
N ARG A 15 -5.76 -0.50 -5.81
CA ARG A 15 -6.80 -1.46 -5.38
C ARG A 15 -7.71 -0.87 -4.32
N SER A 16 -7.17 -0.16 -3.33
CA SER A 16 -7.95 0.48 -2.26
C SER A 16 -8.91 1.51 -2.82
N ASN A 17 -8.46 2.35 -3.76
CA ASN A 17 -9.31 3.34 -4.43
C ASN A 17 -10.44 2.67 -5.22
N ARG A 18 -10.13 1.60 -5.97
CA ARG A 18 -11.15 0.84 -6.71
C ARG A 18 -12.19 0.21 -5.77
N LEU A 19 -11.76 -0.33 -4.63
CA LEU A 19 -12.66 -0.93 -3.64
C LEU A 19 -13.54 0.13 -2.98
N GLY A 20 -12.96 1.27 -2.58
CA GLY A 20 -13.62 2.36 -1.88
C GLY A 20 -14.56 3.20 -2.75
N ALA A 21 -14.47 3.09 -4.08
CA ALA A 21 -15.38 3.75 -5.01
C ALA A 21 -16.82 3.19 -4.96
N ASP A 22 -17.00 1.97 -4.46
CA ASP A 22 -18.31 1.31 -4.38
C ASP A 22 -18.88 1.35 -2.96
N LYS A 23 -20.00 2.06 -2.79
CA LYS A 23 -20.72 2.21 -1.51
C LYS A 23 -21.27 0.91 -0.93
N ARG A 24 -21.34 -0.15 -1.74
CA ARG A 24 -21.73 -1.48 -1.26
C ARG A 24 -20.63 -2.12 -0.43
N ASN A 25 -19.38 -1.73 -0.66
CA ASN A 25 -18.20 -2.26 0.01
C ASN A 25 -17.79 -1.45 1.24
N THR A 26 -18.10 -0.15 1.27
CA THR A 26 -17.77 0.74 2.39
C THR A 26 -18.76 1.90 2.51
N ASN A 27 -18.89 2.44 3.71
CA ASN A 27 -19.56 3.71 3.99
C ASN A 27 -18.64 4.93 3.77
N TYR A 28 -17.52 4.76 3.05
CA TYR A 28 -16.48 5.75 2.75
C TYR A 28 -15.55 6.16 3.90
N ALA A 29 -15.90 5.83 5.14
CA ALA A 29 -15.08 6.09 6.32
C ALA A 29 -14.52 4.81 6.97
N GLY A 30 -15.03 3.63 6.58
CA GLY A 30 -14.63 2.34 7.12
C GLY A 30 -13.89 1.45 6.12
N GLY A 31 -13.22 0.42 6.66
CA GLY A 31 -12.44 -0.55 5.89
C GLY A 31 -10.93 -0.24 5.89
N ASN A 32 -10.12 -1.30 5.83
CA ASN A 32 -8.68 -1.21 5.70
C ASN A 32 -8.18 -2.21 4.65
N THR A 33 -7.02 -1.92 4.10
CA THR A 33 -6.36 -2.75 3.09
C THR A 33 -4.87 -2.74 3.37
N SER A 34 -4.21 -3.88 3.19
CA SER A 34 -2.77 -4.01 3.28
C SER A 34 -2.22 -4.75 2.07
N ALA A 35 -0.91 -4.61 1.84
CA ALA A 35 -0.16 -5.41 0.90
C ALA A 35 1.19 -5.72 1.53
N LYS A 36 1.72 -6.92 1.28
CA LYS A 36 3.12 -7.21 1.57
C LYS A 36 4.00 -6.59 0.48
N GLY A 37 5.19 -6.18 0.85
CA GLY A 37 6.19 -5.70 -0.10
C GLY A 37 7.52 -5.52 0.60
N SER A 38 8.60 -5.73 -0.14
CA SER A 38 9.95 -5.66 0.41
C SER A 38 10.50 -4.23 0.35
N GLU A 39 11.23 -3.81 1.38
CA GLU A 39 11.95 -2.54 1.44
C GLU A 39 13.35 -2.76 2.02
N THR A 40 14.22 -1.74 1.95
CA THR A 40 15.50 -1.74 2.66
C THR A 40 15.28 -1.25 4.09
N ASP A 41 15.68 -2.05 5.08
CA ASP A 41 15.70 -1.62 6.48
C ASP A 41 16.69 -0.46 6.65
N PRO A 42 16.26 0.72 7.17
CA PRO A 42 17.13 1.88 7.31
C PRO A 42 18.24 1.71 8.36
N VAL A 43 18.13 0.72 9.26
CA VAL A 43 19.12 0.46 10.32
C VAL A 43 20.20 -0.51 9.83
N THR A 44 19.82 -1.56 9.11
CA THR A 44 20.74 -2.63 8.69
C THR A 44 21.20 -2.50 7.25
N GLY A 45 20.42 -1.82 6.40
CA GLY A 45 20.64 -1.76 4.95
C GLY A 45 20.27 -3.06 4.22
N GLU A 46 19.72 -4.04 4.92
CA GLU A 46 19.33 -5.33 4.34
C GLU A 46 17.87 -5.30 3.82
N PRO A 47 17.52 -6.13 2.82
CA PRO A 47 16.13 -6.30 2.40
C PRO A 47 15.27 -6.91 3.52
N VAL A 48 14.08 -6.34 3.76
CA VAL A 48 13.05 -6.84 4.68
C VAL A 48 11.68 -6.85 3.98
N GLU A 49 10.78 -7.74 4.41
CA GLU A 49 9.40 -7.91 3.89
C GLU A 49 8.32 -7.32 4.79
#